data_AF-V5GZN6-F1
#
_entry.id   AF-V5GZN6-F1
#
_cell.length_a   1.000
_cell.length_b   1.000
_cell.length_c   1.000
_cell.angle_alpha   90.00
_cell.angle_beta   90.00
_cell.angle_gamma   90.00
#
_symmetry.space_group_name_H-M   'P 1'
#
loop_
_entity.id
_entity.type
_entity.pdbx_description
1 polymer ?
#
loop_
_entity_poly.entity_id
_entity_poly.type
_entity_poly.pdbx_seq_one_letter_code
_entity_poly.pdbx_strand_id
1 'polypeptide(L)'
;MAPVANGARNGEWSTCSVDHLRGFLRTVKEACFDMLSAKHYTINMTRLPGAQITKQQLCEKTYSNFNGMTVHPESLNAPVCSIWCCPRDYNRRCLQAHLTDGMECQRGFHCVKHRCVKNTTHQLPRPAPPTRYTTRPTTTTTTRRTQRTRKI
;
A
#
# COMPACT_ATOMS: atom_id res chain seq x y z
N MET A 1 5.46 -5.76 -2.46
CA MET A 1 6.18 -7.05 -2.44
C MET A 1 7.65 -6.86 -2.78
N ALA A 2 8.34 -5.96 -2.05
CA ALA A 2 9.79 -5.83 -2.19
C ALA A 2 10.46 -6.87 -1.27
N PRO A 3 11.63 -7.40 -1.63
CA PRO A 3 12.36 -8.36 -0.79
C PRO A 3 12.90 -7.71 0.50
N VAL A 4 13.00 -6.38 0.52
CA VAL A 4 13.31 -5.56 1.70
C VAL A 4 12.17 -4.58 1.91
N ALA A 5 11.78 -4.37 3.17
CA ALA A 5 10.74 -3.40 3.53
C ALA A 5 11.08 -2.00 2.96
N ASN A 6 10.05 -1.26 2.54
CA ASN A 6 10.19 0.11 2.05
C ASN A 6 11.11 0.27 0.81
N GLY A 7 11.12 -0.70 -0.11
CA GLY A 7 11.85 -0.60 -1.38
C GLY A 7 11.46 0.62 -2.24
N ALA A 8 12.12 0.80 -3.40
CA ALA A 8 12.03 2.00 -4.23
C ALA A 8 10.61 2.48 -4.61
N ARG A 9 9.61 1.58 -4.58
CA ARG A 9 8.19 1.87 -4.82
C ARG A 9 7.35 1.66 -3.55
N ASN A 10 7.81 2.21 -2.44
CA ASN A 10 7.13 2.06 -1.15
C ASN A 10 5.68 2.56 -1.22
N GLY A 11 4.74 1.77 -0.75
CA GLY A 11 3.30 2.07 -0.85
C GLY A 11 2.67 1.81 -2.23
N GLU A 12 3.38 1.18 -3.17
CA GLU A 12 2.84 0.83 -4.49
C GLU A 12 3.04 -0.65 -4.85
N TRP A 13 2.07 -1.18 -5.59
CA TRP A 13 2.19 -2.50 -6.21
C TRP A 13 3.00 -2.39 -7.51
N SER A 14 3.90 -3.36 -7.74
CA SER A 14 4.55 -3.50 -9.04
C SER A 14 3.58 -4.13 -10.05
N THR A 15 3.84 -3.92 -11.35
CA THR A 15 3.06 -4.55 -12.43
C THR A 15 3.04 -6.07 -12.25
N CYS A 16 4.21 -6.66 -11.96
CA CYS A 16 4.33 -8.09 -11.67
C CYS A 16 3.41 -8.53 -10.51
N SER A 17 3.43 -7.83 -9.37
CA SER A 17 2.55 -8.19 -8.24
C SER A 17 1.07 -8.09 -8.58
N VAL A 18 0.67 -7.08 -9.36
CA VAL A 18 -0.72 -6.92 -9.82
C VAL A 18 -1.12 -8.06 -10.77
N ASP A 19 -0.26 -8.44 -11.71
CA ASP A 19 -0.58 -9.48 -12.69
C ASP A 19 -0.64 -10.87 -12.06
N HIS A 20 0.26 -11.18 -11.13
CA HIS A 20 0.17 -12.40 -10.33
C HIS A 20 -1.11 -12.45 -9.50
N LEU A 21 -1.51 -11.34 -8.87
CA LEU A 21 -2.77 -11.26 -8.14
C LEU A 21 -3.97 -11.52 -9.07
N ARG A 22 -4.01 -10.87 -10.23
CA ARG A 22 -5.07 -11.09 -11.24
C ARG A 22 -5.13 -12.55 -11.71
N GLY A 23 -3.97 -13.17 -11.91
CA GLY A 23 -3.89 -14.59 -12.27
C GLY A 23 -4.48 -15.49 -11.18
N PHE A 24 -4.09 -15.26 -9.93
CA PHE A 24 -4.59 -16.01 -8.78
C PHE A 24 -6.10 -15.83 -8.56
N LEU A 25 -6.61 -14.60 -8.68
CA LEU A 25 -8.04 -14.32 -8.49
C LEU A 25 -8.93 -15.07 -9.50
N ARG A 26 -8.39 -15.48 -10.65
CA ARG A 26 -9.12 -16.29 -11.64
C ARG A 26 -9.19 -17.78 -11.30
N THR A 27 -8.36 -18.26 -10.38
CA THR A 27 -8.32 -19.69 -10.00
C THR A 27 -9.18 -20.02 -8.79
N VAL A 28 -9.55 -19.01 -8.02
CA VAL A 28 -10.36 -19.17 -6.80
C VAL A 28 -11.86 -19.06 -7.12
N LYS A 29 -12.67 -19.84 -6.40
CA LYS A 29 -14.13 -19.84 -6.55
C LYS A 29 -14.71 -18.57 -5.91
N GLU A 30 -15.87 -18.13 -6.40
CA GLU A 30 -16.59 -16.96 -5.88
C GLU A 30 -16.86 -17.06 -4.38
N ALA A 31 -17.19 -18.26 -3.88
CA ALA A 31 -17.40 -18.53 -2.45
C ALA A 31 -16.23 -18.11 -1.53
N CYS A 32 -15.00 -17.96 -2.04
CA CYS A 32 -13.87 -17.46 -1.26
C CYS A 32 -13.85 -15.93 -1.09
N PHE A 33 -14.64 -15.20 -1.89
CA PHE A 33 -14.80 -13.75 -1.80
C PHE A 33 -16.08 -13.34 -1.08
N ASP A 34 -17.02 -14.26 -0.92
CA ASP A 34 -18.28 -14.00 -0.22
C ASP A 34 -18.01 -13.59 1.23
N MET A 35 -18.49 -12.41 1.61
CA MET A 35 -18.37 -11.93 2.98
C MET A 35 -19.43 -12.59 3.87
N LEU A 36 -19.08 -13.75 4.43
CA LEU A 36 -19.99 -14.54 5.28
C LEU A 36 -20.13 -14.01 6.71
N SER A 37 -19.39 -12.97 7.09
CA SER A 37 -19.49 -12.40 8.44
C SER A 37 -20.81 -11.63 8.59
N ALA A 38 -21.62 -12.03 9.56
CA ALA A 38 -22.85 -11.30 9.92
C ALA A 38 -22.55 -9.90 10.48
N LYS A 39 -21.31 -9.64 10.93
CA LYS A 39 -20.90 -8.36 11.48
C LYS A 39 -20.04 -7.60 10.47
N HIS A 40 -20.60 -6.51 9.96
CA HIS A 40 -19.89 -5.58 9.09
C HIS A 40 -19.14 -4.55 9.92
N TYR A 41 -17.81 -4.57 9.84
CA TYR A 41 -16.97 -3.52 10.42
C TYR A 41 -16.79 -2.40 9.40
N THR A 42 -17.54 -1.32 9.58
CA THR A 42 -17.34 -0.09 8.81
C THR A 42 -16.38 0.83 9.54
N ILE A 43 -15.22 1.10 8.93
CA ILE A 43 -14.27 2.07 9.45
C ILE A 43 -14.55 3.42 8.80
N ASN A 44 -15.08 4.38 9.56
CA ASN A 44 -15.25 5.75 9.10
C ASN A 44 -13.93 6.52 9.24
N MET A 45 -13.05 6.35 8.26
CA MET A 45 -11.73 6.99 8.24
C MET A 45 -11.85 8.43 7.73
N THR A 46 -12.07 9.38 8.63
CA THR A 46 -12.16 10.82 8.30
C THR A 46 -10.82 11.53 8.23
N ARG A 47 -9.75 10.86 8.71
CA ARG A 47 -8.39 11.40 8.80
C ARG A 47 -7.39 10.33 8.41
N LEU A 48 -6.22 10.76 7.93
CA LEU A 48 -5.13 9.84 7.64
C LEU A 48 -4.58 9.23 8.94
N PRO A 49 -4.09 7.97 8.93
CA PRO A 49 -3.73 7.24 10.15
C PRO A 49 -2.66 7.93 11.02
N GLY A 50 -1.77 8.69 10.39
CA GLY A 50 -0.69 9.43 11.03
C GLY A 50 -1.01 10.87 11.40
N ALA A 51 -2.20 11.38 11.06
CA ALA A 51 -2.55 12.80 11.20
C ALA A 51 -2.46 13.34 12.65
N GLN A 52 -2.54 12.46 13.65
CA GLN A 52 -2.48 12.81 15.07
C GLN A 52 -1.26 12.21 15.77
N ILE A 53 -0.28 11.70 15.02
CA ILE A 53 0.94 11.10 15.55
C ILE A 53 2.08 12.10 15.36
N THR A 54 2.75 12.46 16.45
CA THR A 54 3.97 13.27 16.37
C THR A 54 5.17 12.41 15.99
N LYS A 55 6.24 13.01 15.44
CA LYS A 55 7.49 12.29 15.14
C LYS A 55 8.07 11.62 16.38
N GLN A 56 7.96 12.26 17.54
CA GLN A 56 8.39 11.72 18.83
C GLN A 56 7.58 10.47 19.22
N GLN A 57 6.23 10.56 19.17
CA GLN A 57 5.35 9.43 19.46
C GLN A 57 5.58 8.27 18.51
N LEU A 58 5.86 8.55 17.23
CA LEU A 58 6.24 7.52 16.27
C LEU A 58 7.50 6.79 16.73
N CYS A 59 8.58 7.52 17.05
CA CYS A 59 9.83 6.90 17.51
C CYS A 59 9.63 6.04 18.77
N GLU A 60 8.90 6.54 19.77
CA GLU A 60 8.60 5.80 21.01
C GLU A 60 7.77 4.53 20.75
N LYS A 61 6.79 4.59 19.85
CA LYS A 61 5.95 3.44 19.49
C LYS A 61 6.70 2.42 18.63
N THR A 62 7.48 2.87 17.65
CA THR A 62 8.23 2.00 16.73
C THR A 62 9.34 1.25 17.46
N TYR A 63 9.98 1.88 18.44
CA TYR A 63 11.15 1.35 19.14
C TYR A 63 10.92 1.30 20.66
N SER A 64 9.79 0.75 21.08
CA SER A 64 9.33 0.72 22.47
C SER A 64 10.29 0.04 23.45
N ASN A 65 11.22 -0.78 22.95
CA ASN A 65 12.20 -1.50 23.77
C ASN A 65 13.43 -0.65 24.12
N PHE A 66 13.55 0.55 23.55
CA PHE A 66 14.65 1.47 23.85
C PHE A 66 14.22 2.58 24.78
N ASN A 67 15.10 2.95 25.70
CA ASN A 67 14.86 4.05 26.64
C ASN A 67 15.30 5.40 26.06
N GLY A 68 14.59 6.45 26.47
CA GLY A 68 14.94 7.84 26.16
C GLY A 68 14.99 8.12 24.66
N MET A 69 14.02 7.59 23.91
CA MET A 69 13.96 7.77 22.47
C MET A 69 13.74 9.24 22.12
N THR A 70 14.46 9.76 21.12
CA THR A 70 14.34 11.15 20.65
C THR A 70 14.35 11.22 19.12
N VAL A 71 13.78 12.26 18.55
CA VAL A 71 13.86 12.52 17.10
C VAL A 71 15.16 13.27 16.79
N HIS A 72 15.92 12.82 15.79
CA HIS A 72 17.13 13.54 15.36
C HIS A 72 16.77 14.92 14.77
N PRO A 73 17.54 16.00 15.06
CA PRO A 73 17.21 17.35 14.59
C PRO A 73 17.05 17.49 13.06
N GLU A 74 17.85 16.76 12.28
CA GLU A 74 17.74 16.77 10.80
C GLU A 74 16.40 16.19 10.31
N SER A 75 15.74 15.39 11.14
CA SER A 75 14.44 14.78 10.82
C SER A 75 13.27 15.76 10.94
N LEU A 76 13.51 17.00 11.35
CA LEU A 76 12.51 18.07 11.33
C LEU A 76 12.03 18.33 9.89
N ASN A 77 12.92 18.21 8.90
CA ASN A 77 12.59 18.26 7.48
C ASN A 77 12.79 16.86 6.86
N ALA A 78 11.70 16.17 6.57
CA ALA A 78 11.72 14.79 6.07
C ALA A 78 11.16 14.69 4.63
N PRO A 79 11.91 15.13 3.59
CA PRO A 79 11.39 15.22 2.22
C PRO A 79 10.93 13.87 1.65
N VAL A 80 11.56 12.78 2.11
CA VAL A 80 11.24 11.40 1.74
C VAL A 80 10.45 10.66 2.83
N CYS A 81 9.77 11.39 3.73
CA CYS A 81 8.93 10.78 4.77
C CYS A 81 9.66 9.73 5.62
N SER A 82 10.94 9.94 5.88
CA SER A 82 11.77 9.13 6.78
C SER A 82 12.45 10.02 7.80
N ILE A 83 12.59 9.51 9.02
CA ILE A 83 13.22 10.18 10.14
C ILE A 83 14.20 9.25 10.83
N TRP A 84 15.04 9.81 11.68
CA TRP A 84 15.95 9.10 12.55
C TRP A 84 15.49 9.23 14.00
N CYS A 85 15.34 8.08 14.65
CA CYS A 85 15.00 7.93 16.05
C CYS A 85 16.25 7.52 16.83
N CYS A 86 16.68 8.35 17.77
CA CYS A 86 17.92 8.21 18.51
C CYS A 86 17.61 7.82 19.95
N PRO A 87 17.82 6.56 20.34
CA PRO A 87 17.73 6.17 21.74
C PRO A 87 18.93 6.67 22.53
N ARG A 88 18.74 6.90 23.82
CA ARG A 88 19.82 7.36 24.70
C ARG A 88 20.93 6.32 24.84
N ASP A 89 20.57 5.05 24.90
CA ASP A 89 21.46 3.96 25.35
C ASP A 89 21.99 3.08 24.19
N TYR A 90 22.15 3.64 22.99
CA TYR A 90 22.58 2.86 21.81
C TYR A 90 23.81 3.44 21.11
N ASN A 91 24.89 3.70 21.88
CA ASN A 91 26.19 4.14 21.34
C ASN A 91 26.08 5.32 20.35
N ARG A 92 25.17 6.27 20.61
CA ARG A 92 24.87 7.43 19.75
C ARG A 92 24.42 7.09 18.32
N ARG A 93 24.00 5.86 18.05
CA ARG A 93 23.42 5.47 16.75
C ARG A 93 21.92 5.75 16.75
N CYS A 94 21.41 6.16 15.60
CA CYS A 94 19.99 6.36 15.38
C CYS A 94 19.44 5.29 14.44
N LEU A 95 18.16 5.00 14.61
CA LEU A 95 17.41 3.99 13.87
C LEU A 95 16.43 4.70 12.91
N GLN A 96 16.28 4.18 11.70
CA GLN A 96 15.43 4.81 10.70
C GLN A 96 13.97 4.42 10.85
N ALA A 97 13.09 5.39 11.04
CA ALA A 97 11.63 5.20 11.01
C ALA A 97 11.01 5.91 9.80
N HIS A 98 9.91 5.36 9.31
CA HIS A 98 9.13 5.96 8.21
C HIS A 98 7.89 6.65 8.77
N LEU A 99 7.64 7.87 8.31
CA LEU A 99 6.45 8.63 8.68
C LEU A 99 5.21 7.97 8.10
N THR A 100 4.20 7.77 8.95
CA THR A 100 2.89 7.25 8.57
C THR A 100 2.15 8.29 7.72
N ASP A 101 1.34 7.81 6.78
CA ASP A 101 0.48 8.67 5.97
C ASP A 101 -0.34 9.62 6.85
N GLY A 102 -0.27 10.93 6.57
CA GLY A 102 -0.88 12.01 7.34
C GLY A 102 0.04 12.72 8.32
N MET A 103 1.20 12.15 8.67
CA MET A 103 2.17 12.84 9.52
C MET A 103 2.82 14.01 8.78
N GLU A 104 3.10 15.09 9.49
CA GLU A 104 3.81 16.25 8.95
C GLU A 104 5.27 15.90 8.61
N CYS A 105 5.64 16.04 7.34
CA CYS A 105 7.02 15.84 6.89
C CYS A 105 7.85 17.13 7.00
N GLN A 106 7.25 18.25 6.62
CA GLN A 106 7.76 19.61 6.73
C GLN A 106 6.57 20.56 6.92
N ARG A 107 6.82 21.79 7.37
CA ARG A 107 5.76 22.76 7.66
C ARG A 107 4.81 22.94 6.48
N GLY A 108 3.53 22.59 6.67
CA GLY A 108 2.48 22.71 5.65
C GLY A 108 2.39 21.54 4.65
N PHE A 109 3.11 20.44 4.89
CA PHE A 109 3.11 19.25 4.06
C PHE A 109 2.99 17.99 4.93
N HIS A 110 2.39 16.94 4.38
CA HIS A 110 2.23 15.65 5.05
C HIS A 110 2.67 14.50 4.16
N CYS A 111 2.88 13.34 4.77
CA CYS A 111 3.23 12.12 4.07
C CYS A 111 2.01 11.45 3.45
N VAL A 112 2.11 11.05 2.18
CA VAL A 112 1.16 10.15 1.51
C VAL A 112 1.95 9.21 0.62
N LYS A 113 1.79 7.90 0.79
CA LYS A 113 2.53 6.88 0.02
C LYS A 113 4.03 7.16 0.02
N HIS A 114 4.57 7.46 1.20
CA HIS A 114 5.99 7.75 1.39
C HIS A 114 6.52 8.98 0.63
N ARG A 115 5.65 9.93 0.25
CA ARG A 115 6.03 11.20 -0.37
C ARG A 115 5.54 12.38 0.45
N CYS A 116 6.35 13.41 0.55
CA CYS A 116 5.99 14.65 1.23
C CYS A 116 5.20 15.56 0.27
N VAL A 117 3.89 15.71 0.52
CA VAL A 117 2.94 16.43 -0.35
C VAL A 117 2.27 17.57 0.40
N LYS A 118 1.81 18.61 -0.31
CA LYS A 118 1.22 19.80 0.31
C LYS A 118 -0.11 19.45 1.02
N ASN A 119 -0.39 20.09 2.16
CA ASN A 119 -1.62 19.82 2.93
C ASN A 119 -2.92 20.13 2.17
N THR A 120 -2.89 21.01 1.18
CA THR A 120 -4.05 21.36 0.35
C THR A 120 -4.44 20.28 -0.66
N THR A 121 -3.60 19.26 -0.84
CA THR A 121 -3.99 18.04 -1.55
C THR A 121 -4.88 17.20 -0.63
N HIS A 122 -6.10 17.67 -0.37
CA HIS A 122 -7.19 16.75 -0.15
C HIS A 122 -7.28 15.93 -1.43
N GLN A 123 -6.62 14.78 -1.48
CA GLN A 123 -6.98 13.77 -2.45
C GLN A 123 -8.40 13.37 -2.08
N LEU A 124 -9.38 14.05 -2.70
CA LEU A 124 -10.69 13.45 -2.95
C LEU A 124 -10.40 12.00 -3.33
N PRO A 125 -11.06 11.00 -2.70
CA PRO A 125 -10.85 9.61 -3.04
C PRO A 125 -10.89 9.51 -4.56
N ARG A 126 -9.75 9.25 -5.19
CA ARG A 126 -9.74 9.10 -6.65
C ARG A 126 -10.71 7.96 -6.90
N PRO A 127 -11.80 8.15 -7.66
CA PRO A 127 -12.68 7.05 -7.98
C PRO A 127 -11.80 5.93 -8.52
N ALA A 128 -11.97 4.72 -7.97
CA ALA A 128 -11.29 3.56 -8.51
C ALA A 128 -11.51 3.58 -10.04
N PRO A 129 -10.45 3.45 -10.85
CA PRO A 129 -10.62 3.40 -12.30
C PRO A 129 -11.72 2.39 -12.61
N PRO A 130 -12.71 2.73 -13.46
CA PRO A 130 -13.81 1.84 -13.73
C PRO A 130 -13.24 0.49 -14.15
N THR A 131 -13.69 -0.57 -13.48
CA THR A 131 -13.32 -1.94 -13.79
C THR A 131 -13.74 -2.21 -15.23
N ARG A 132 -12.83 -2.06 -16.20
CA ARG A 132 -13.05 -2.53 -17.56
C ARG A 132 -13.02 -4.05 -17.47
N TYR A 133 -14.18 -4.65 -17.26
CA TYR A 133 -14.39 -6.05 -17.61
C TYR A 133 -14.21 -6.15 -19.11
N THR A 134 -13.02 -6.57 -19.55
CA THR A 134 -12.84 -7.00 -20.92
C THR A 134 -13.64 -8.28 -21.08
N THR A 135 -14.89 -8.19 -21.52
CA THR A 135 -15.64 -9.32 -22.05
C THR A 135 -14.87 -9.81 -23.27
N ARG A 136 -14.05 -10.84 -23.07
CA ARG A 136 -13.42 -11.56 -24.16
C ARG A 136 -14.55 -12.18 -25.01
N PRO A 137 -14.64 -11.90 -26.32
CA PRO A 137 -15.59 -12.58 -27.19
C PRO A 137 -15.33 -14.08 -27.13
N THR A 138 -16.36 -14.85 -26.80
CA THR A 138 -16.33 -16.31 -26.90
C THR A 138 -16.32 -16.67 -28.37
N THR A 139 -15.14 -16.90 -28.95
CA THR A 139 -15.03 -17.43 -30.31
C THR A 139 -15.43 -18.91 -30.27
N THR A 140 -16.70 -19.20 -30.53
CA THR A 140 -17.17 -20.57 -30.77
C THR A 140 -16.50 -21.08 -32.04
N THR A 141 -15.48 -21.92 -31.87
CA THR A 141 -14.83 -22.60 -33.00
C THR A 141 -15.72 -23.76 -33.40
N THR A 142 -16.59 -23.54 -34.39
CA THR A 142 -17.38 -24.60 -35.00
C THR A 142 -16.46 -25.47 -35.87
N THR A 143 -15.92 -26.55 -35.32
CA THR A 143 -15.24 -27.59 -36.11
C THR A 143 -16.27 -28.31 -36.98
N ARG A 144 -16.37 -27.91 -38.25
CA ARG A 144 -17.13 -28.62 -39.27
C ARG A 144 -16.40 -29.91 -39.61
N ARG A 145 -16.93 -31.03 -39.12
CA ARG A 145 -16.43 -32.38 -39.37
C ARG A 145 -16.62 -32.73 -40.86
N THR A 146 -15.56 -32.71 -41.64
CA THR A 146 -15.57 -33.17 -43.03
C THR A 146 -15.66 -34.70 -43.05
N GLN A 147 -16.82 -35.24 -43.45
CA GLN A 147 -16.94 -36.65 -43.79
C GLN A 147 -16.17 -36.91 -45.10
N ARG A 148 -15.05 -37.62 -45.02
CA ARG A 148 -14.41 -38.23 -46.18
C ARG A 148 -15.17 -39.51 -46.53
N THR A 149 -15.92 -39.48 -47.62
CA THR A 149 -16.43 -40.66 -48.29
C THR A 149 -15.26 -41.48 -48.85
N ARG A 150 -15.12 -42.71 -48.38
CA ARG A 150 -14.20 -43.71 -48.95
C ARG A 150 -14.96 -44.41 -50.07
N LYS A 151 -14.57 -44.19 -51.33
CA LYS A 151 -15.07 -44.96 -52.48
C LYS A 151 -14.51 -46.38 -52.42
N ILE A 152 -15.37 -47.32 -52.83
CA ILE A 152 -15.21 -48.78 -52.93
C ILE A 152 -14.02 -49.13 -53.83
#